data_AF-A0A3M1TZ16-F1
#
_entry.id   AF-A0A3M1TZ16-F1
#
_cell.length_a   1.000
_cell.length_b   1.000
_cell.length_c   1.000
_cell.angle_alpha   90.00
_cell.angle_beta   90.00
_cell.angle_gamma   90.00
#
_symmetry.space_group_name_H-M   'P 1'
#
loop_
_entity.id
_entity.type
_entity.pdbx_description
1 polymer ?
#
loop_
_entity_poly.entity_id
_entity_poly.type
_entity_poly.pdbx_seq_one_letter_code
_entity_poly.pdbx_strand_id
1 'polypeptide(L)'
;MDQDLALLRNRTRPEEFVRVLEQEMSAVLTADYWDVTLPNELVGAAHRNRGQAAFYAALCILDAPVLYSSASVRSLLDPLSRGMRANLERHHLFPRQYLKRQGVTGRRDLDQVANFALVEWHDNNDIRDQAPHEYAPVYESRFDSDTLARMYEFHALPQRWYEMPYEEFLAERRKRMAAIIRRGFEHLSAH
;
A
#
# COMPACT_ATOMS: atom_id res chain seq x y z
N MET A 1 22.86 14.22 1.36
CA MET A 1 23.42 14.45 0.01
C MET A 1 24.94 14.50 0.01
N ASP A 2 25.60 15.46 0.68
CA ASP A 2 27.08 15.49 0.69
C ASP A 2 27.74 14.29 1.40
N GLN A 3 27.11 13.77 2.47
CA GLN A 3 27.58 12.58 3.17
C GLN A 3 27.46 11.31 2.32
N ASP A 4 26.33 11.13 1.62
CA ASP A 4 26.08 9.97 0.76
C ASP A 4 27.04 9.94 -0.44
N LEU A 5 27.34 11.12 -1.01
CA LEU A 5 28.32 11.26 -2.09
C LEU A 5 29.75 11.01 -1.62
N ALA A 6 30.05 11.21 -0.33
CA ALA A 6 31.36 10.90 0.23
C ALA A 6 31.65 9.40 0.24
N LEU A 7 30.63 8.55 0.43
CA LEU A 7 30.75 7.09 0.41
C LEU A 7 31.18 6.54 -0.96
N LEU A 8 30.92 7.32 -2.02
CA LEU A 8 31.23 6.98 -3.40
C LEU A 8 32.59 7.51 -3.87
N ARG A 9 33.29 8.30 -3.04
CA ARG A 9 34.60 8.85 -3.41
C ARG A 9 35.58 7.71 -3.69
N ASN A 10 36.30 7.83 -4.81
CA ASN A 10 37.30 6.87 -5.28
C ASN A 10 36.74 5.47 -5.64
N ARG A 11 35.41 5.31 -5.73
CA ARG A 11 34.79 4.11 -6.31
C ARG A 11 34.60 4.34 -7.81
N THR A 12 35.22 3.53 -8.63
CA THR A 12 35.24 3.71 -10.10
C THR A 12 34.60 2.56 -10.85
N ARG A 13 34.26 1.47 -10.14
CA ARG A 13 33.65 0.28 -10.74
C ARG A 13 32.17 0.15 -10.37
N PRO A 14 31.30 -0.33 -11.29
CA PRO A 14 29.89 -0.55 -11.01
C PRO A 14 29.61 -1.42 -9.78
N GLU A 15 30.41 -2.48 -9.57
CA GLU A 15 30.20 -3.40 -8.45
C GLU A 15 30.52 -2.78 -7.08
N GLU A 16 31.37 -1.75 -7.05
CA GLU A 16 31.66 -1.00 -5.83
C GLU A 16 30.49 -0.11 -5.45
N PHE A 17 29.82 0.47 -6.44
CA PHE A 17 28.63 1.28 -6.23
C PHE A 17 27.48 0.45 -5.65
N VAL A 18 27.22 -0.73 -6.24
CA VAL A 18 26.19 -1.66 -5.75
C VAL A 18 26.46 -2.05 -4.30
N ARG A 19 27.69 -2.45 -3.97
CA ARG A 19 28.06 -2.83 -2.60
C ARG A 19 27.85 -1.71 -1.58
N VAL A 20 28.17 -0.46 -1.94
CA VAL A 20 27.92 0.68 -1.04
C VAL A 20 26.42 0.84 -0.80
N LEU A 21 25.59 0.78 -1.85
CA LEU A 21 24.14 0.86 -1.69
C LEU A 21 23.57 -0.28 -0.84
N GLU A 22 24.01 -1.52 -1.05
CA GLU A 22 23.60 -2.68 -0.25
C GLU A 22 23.98 -2.53 1.22
N GLN A 23 25.17 -1.98 1.49
CA GLN A 23 25.64 -1.72 2.85
C GLN A 23 24.78 -0.64 3.52
N GLU A 24 24.50 0.47 2.84
CA GLU A 24 23.65 1.55 3.37
C GLU A 24 22.22 1.07 3.59
N MET A 25 21.66 0.33 2.63
CA MET A 25 20.33 -0.28 2.78
C MET A 25 20.30 -1.22 3.99
N SER A 26 21.32 -2.07 4.18
CA SER A 26 21.37 -3.00 5.31
C SER A 26 21.55 -2.28 6.66
N ALA A 27 22.26 -1.14 6.68
CA ALA A 27 22.44 -0.32 7.87
C ALA A 27 21.15 0.44 8.27
N VAL A 28 20.33 0.84 7.29
CA VAL A 28 19.09 1.60 7.52
C VAL A 28 17.87 0.69 7.69
N LEU A 29 17.70 -0.33 6.84
CA LEU A 29 16.53 -1.21 6.77
C LEU A 29 16.60 -2.36 7.79
N THR A 30 16.87 -2.01 9.04
CA THR A 30 16.94 -2.94 10.18
C THR A 30 15.55 -3.46 10.59
N ALA A 31 15.49 -4.42 11.53
CA ALA A 31 14.22 -4.86 12.10
C ALA A 31 13.37 -3.69 12.65
N ASP A 32 13.99 -2.77 13.39
CA ASP A 32 13.32 -1.58 13.93
C ASP A 32 12.79 -0.65 12.83
N TYR A 33 13.49 -0.57 11.69
CA TYR A 33 12.97 0.20 10.56
C TYR A 33 11.62 -0.37 10.08
N TRP A 34 11.55 -1.68 9.89
CA TRP A 34 10.34 -2.35 9.40
C TRP A 34 9.21 -2.36 10.43
N ASP A 35 9.53 -2.56 11.71
CA ASP A 35 8.52 -2.77 12.75
C ASP A 35 8.06 -1.46 13.42
N VAL A 36 8.87 -0.40 13.34
CA VAL A 36 8.60 0.88 14.02
C VAL A 36 8.63 2.06 13.07
N THR A 37 9.75 2.28 12.37
CA THR A 37 9.95 3.51 11.56
C THR A 37 8.96 3.59 10.41
N LEU A 38 8.88 2.55 9.58
CA LEU A 38 8.01 2.54 8.40
C LEU A 38 6.52 2.61 8.75
N PRO A 39 5.99 1.86 9.75
CA PRO A 39 4.61 2.07 10.22
C PRO A 39 4.33 3.52 10.65
N ASN A 40 5.29 4.19 11.29
CA ASN A 40 5.15 5.59 11.69
C ASN A 40 5.18 6.55 10.49
N GLU A 41 6.01 6.28 9.48
CA GLU A 41 6.01 7.03 8.22
C GLU A 41 4.67 6.92 7.45
N LEU A 42 3.91 5.85 7.68
CA LEU A 42 2.58 5.62 7.11
C LEU A 42 1.43 6.34 7.86
N VAL A 43 1.68 7.02 8.99
CA VAL A 43 0.67 7.82 9.74
C VAL A 43 0.30 9.13 9.03
N GLY A 44 1.00 9.47 7.95
CA GLY A 44 0.81 10.71 7.20
C GLY A 44 -0.37 10.72 6.23
N ALA A 45 -0.65 11.91 5.70
CA ALA A 45 -1.57 12.07 4.58
C ALA A 45 -1.00 11.43 3.30
N ALA A 46 -1.88 10.85 2.48
CA ALA A 46 -1.48 10.12 1.27
C ALA A 46 -0.80 10.98 0.18
N HIS A 47 -0.93 12.31 0.24
CA HIS A 47 -0.36 13.17 -0.79
C HIS A 47 1.17 13.20 -0.73
N ARG A 48 1.83 12.48 -1.65
CA ARG A 48 3.30 12.35 -1.78
C ARG A 48 3.96 11.59 -0.62
N ASN A 49 3.26 10.65 0.01
CA ASN A 49 3.84 9.77 1.03
C ASN A 49 4.72 8.68 0.37
N ARG A 50 6.00 8.60 0.77
CA ARG A 50 6.96 7.63 0.22
C ARG A 50 6.62 6.19 0.60
N GLY A 51 6.14 5.95 1.83
CA GLY A 51 5.67 4.65 2.27
C GLY A 51 4.50 4.13 1.44
N GLN A 52 3.56 5.00 1.04
CA GLN A 52 2.47 4.61 0.12
C GLN A 52 3.02 4.21 -1.26
N ALA A 53 3.97 4.97 -1.80
CA ALA A 53 4.60 4.63 -3.08
C ALA A 53 5.34 3.28 -3.01
N ALA A 54 6.06 3.03 -1.90
CA ALA A 54 6.70 1.74 -1.64
C ALA A 54 5.68 0.61 -1.52
N PHE A 55 4.53 0.84 -0.89
CA PHE A 55 3.44 -0.14 -0.82
C PHE A 55 2.91 -0.50 -2.22
N TYR A 56 2.64 0.48 -3.07
CA TYR A 56 2.20 0.21 -4.45
C TYR A 56 3.27 -0.50 -5.28
N ALA A 57 4.55 -0.14 -5.10
CA ALA A 57 5.65 -0.86 -5.75
C ALA A 57 5.71 -2.33 -5.29
N ALA A 58 5.53 -2.60 -3.99
CA ALA A 58 5.47 -3.97 -3.47
C ALA A 58 4.30 -4.76 -4.05
N LEU A 59 3.11 -4.16 -4.20
CA LEU A 59 1.98 -4.80 -4.89
C LEU A 59 2.30 -5.16 -6.34
N CYS A 60 3.01 -4.28 -7.07
CA CYS A 60 3.48 -4.59 -8.42
C CYS A 60 4.50 -5.72 -8.45
N ILE A 61 5.49 -5.69 -7.57
CA ILE A 61 6.58 -6.68 -7.50
C ILE A 61 6.00 -8.06 -7.19
N LEU A 62 5.10 -8.14 -6.22
CA LEU A 62 4.42 -9.36 -5.78
C LEU A 62 3.28 -9.81 -6.71
N ASP A 63 3.04 -9.09 -7.81
CA ASP A 63 1.96 -9.30 -8.78
C ASP A 63 0.58 -9.46 -8.11
N ALA A 64 0.31 -8.61 -7.12
CA ALA A 64 -0.94 -8.62 -6.38
C ALA A 64 -2.13 -8.24 -7.29
N PRO A 65 -3.30 -8.89 -7.11
CA PRO A 65 -4.54 -8.43 -7.74
C PRO A 65 -4.94 -7.04 -7.22
N VAL A 66 -5.64 -6.26 -8.02
CA VAL A 66 -6.34 -5.05 -7.57
C VAL A 66 -7.45 -5.46 -6.58
N LEU A 67 -7.75 -4.64 -5.58
CA LEU A 67 -8.73 -5.02 -4.56
C LEU A 67 -10.11 -5.23 -5.22
N TYR A 68 -10.67 -6.41 -4.97
CA TYR A 68 -11.92 -6.92 -5.56
C TYR A 68 -11.95 -7.08 -7.08
N SER A 69 -10.77 -7.27 -7.69
CA SER A 69 -10.61 -7.50 -9.12
C SER A 69 -9.79 -8.76 -9.40
N SER A 70 -9.95 -9.31 -10.60
CA SER A 70 -9.07 -10.35 -11.16
C SER A 70 -7.85 -9.79 -11.89
N ALA A 71 -7.82 -8.49 -12.18
CA ALA A 71 -6.67 -7.82 -12.81
C ALA A 71 -5.55 -7.56 -11.79
N SER A 72 -4.29 -7.60 -12.22
CA SER A 72 -3.15 -7.28 -11.34
C SER A 72 -2.86 -5.78 -11.26
N VAL A 73 -2.33 -5.34 -10.12
CA VAL A 73 -1.93 -3.94 -9.91
C VAL A 73 -0.87 -3.54 -10.94
N ARG A 74 0.04 -4.46 -11.27
CA ARG A 74 1.09 -4.26 -12.27
C ARG A 74 0.50 -3.95 -13.65
N SER A 75 -0.50 -4.73 -14.09
CA SER A 75 -1.06 -4.56 -15.44
C SER A 75 -1.79 -3.22 -15.59
N LEU A 76 -2.49 -2.76 -14.54
CA LEU A 76 -3.24 -1.50 -14.58
C LEU A 76 -2.39 -0.25 -14.31
N LEU A 77 -1.17 -0.39 -13.79
CA LEU A 77 -0.21 0.71 -13.65
C LEU A 77 0.75 0.83 -14.86
N ASP A 78 0.75 -0.11 -15.80
CA ASP A 78 1.62 -0.07 -16.98
C ASP A 78 1.24 1.12 -17.89
N PRO A 79 2.11 2.14 -18.06
CA PRO A 79 1.83 3.30 -18.91
C PRO A 79 1.75 2.96 -20.40
N LEU A 80 2.21 1.77 -20.82
CA LEU A 80 2.14 1.29 -22.20
C LEU A 80 0.88 0.46 -22.47
N SER A 81 0.09 0.14 -21.44
CA SER A 81 -1.19 -0.55 -21.59
C SER A 81 -2.18 0.36 -22.36
N ARG A 82 -2.26 0.14 -23.68
CA ARG A 82 -3.16 0.86 -24.59
C ARG A 82 -4.59 0.33 -24.46
N GLY A 83 -5.27 0.67 -23.37
CA GLY A 83 -6.69 0.36 -23.15
C GLY A 83 -7.35 1.43 -22.28
N MET A 84 -8.49 1.96 -22.76
CA MET A 84 -9.39 2.98 -22.18
C MET A 84 -9.15 3.36 -20.71
N ARG A 85 -8.87 4.66 -20.46
CA ARG A 85 -9.01 5.41 -19.19
C ARG A 85 -8.60 4.63 -17.92
N ALA A 86 -7.48 4.99 -17.29
CA ALA A 86 -6.98 4.45 -16.01
C ALA A 86 -8.04 3.65 -15.23
N ASN A 87 -8.11 2.33 -15.47
CA ASN A 87 -9.09 1.46 -14.83
C ASN A 87 -8.82 1.31 -13.32
N LEU A 88 -7.80 1.98 -12.79
CA LEU A 88 -7.33 1.90 -11.42
C LEU A 88 -7.46 3.25 -10.73
N GLU A 89 -8.17 3.27 -9.61
CA GLU A 89 -8.34 4.46 -8.79
C GLU A 89 -7.98 4.19 -7.33
N ARG A 90 -7.67 5.26 -6.62
CA ARG A 90 -7.54 5.21 -5.15
C ARG A 90 -8.90 5.45 -4.53
N HIS A 91 -9.32 4.53 -3.68
CA HIS A 91 -10.54 4.64 -2.89
C HIS A 91 -10.22 4.67 -1.40
N HIS A 92 -10.99 5.45 -0.64
CA HIS A 92 -10.95 5.42 0.82
C HIS A 92 -11.75 4.21 1.31
N LEU A 93 -11.10 3.20 1.88
CA LEU A 93 -11.73 2.02 2.46
C LEU A 93 -12.80 2.36 3.49
N PHE A 94 -12.60 3.42 4.26
CA PHE A 94 -13.65 4.11 5.00
C PHE A 94 -13.94 5.43 4.29
N PRO A 95 -15.02 5.52 3.50
CA PRO A 95 -15.25 6.68 2.65
C PRO A 95 -15.36 7.99 3.43
N ARG A 96 -14.88 9.08 2.82
CA ARG A 96 -14.78 10.37 3.52
C ARG A 96 -16.11 10.88 4.06
N GLN A 97 -17.20 10.77 3.31
CA GLN A 97 -18.50 11.27 3.77
C GLN A 97 -19.09 10.35 4.85
N TYR A 98 -18.85 9.03 4.77
CA TYR A 98 -19.16 8.11 5.85
C TYR A 98 -18.45 8.52 7.15
N LEU A 99 -17.13 8.72 7.10
CA LEU A 99 -16.33 9.14 8.26
C LEU A 99 -16.78 10.48 8.86
N LYS A 100 -17.14 11.46 8.01
CA LYS A 100 -17.70 12.74 8.48
C LYS A 100 -19.03 12.56 9.22
N ARG A 101 -19.91 11.66 8.76
CA ARG A 101 -21.15 11.31 9.47
C ARG A 101 -20.87 10.66 10.83
N GLN A 102 -19.72 9.99 10.99
CA GLN A 102 -19.24 9.43 12.26
C GLN A 102 -18.46 10.44 13.12
N GLY A 103 -18.40 11.72 12.73
CA GLY A 103 -17.74 12.79 13.50
C GLY A 103 -16.25 12.99 13.22
N VAL A 104 -15.66 12.25 12.28
CA VAL A 104 -14.26 12.47 11.85
C VAL A 104 -14.20 13.61 10.85
N THR A 105 -13.73 14.78 11.30
CA THR A 105 -13.73 16.00 10.47
C THR A 105 -12.34 16.49 10.08
N GLY A 106 -11.29 16.05 10.78
CA GLY A 106 -9.92 16.46 10.52
C GLY A 106 -9.43 15.95 9.17
N ARG A 107 -8.89 16.85 8.32
CA ARG A 107 -8.38 16.45 7.00
C ARG A 107 -7.25 15.41 7.10
N ARG A 108 -6.40 15.54 8.11
CA ARG A 108 -5.30 14.59 8.37
C ARG A 108 -5.80 13.21 8.77
N ASP A 109 -6.95 13.14 9.41
CA ASP A 109 -7.56 11.88 9.86
C ASP A 109 -8.32 11.21 8.71
N LEU A 110 -8.96 12.01 7.85
CA LEU A 110 -9.69 11.51 6.67
C LEU A 110 -8.76 10.98 5.55
N ASP A 111 -7.61 11.62 5.33
CA ASP A 111 -6.71 11.34 4.19
C ASP A 111 -5.49 10.49 4.56
N GLN A 112 -5.62 9.63 5.57
CA GLN A 112 -4.59 8.69 6.03
C GLN A 112 -4.19 7.71 4.93
N VAL A 113 -2.88 7.47 4.75
CA VAL A 113 -2.34 6.48 3.79
C VAL A 113 -3.01 5.11 3.96
N ALA A 114 -3.11 4.66 5.20
CA ALA A 114 -3.73 3.37 5.53
C ALA A 114 -5.25 3.32 5.31
N ASN A 115 -5.90 4.42 4.93
CA ASN A 115 -7.29 4.41 4.51
C ASN A 115 -7.45 4.20 2.99
N PHE A 116 -6.36 4.20 2.20
CA PHE A 116 -6.48 4.05 0.75
C PHE A 116 -6.23 2.62 0.25
N ALA A 117 -7.02 2.17 -0.72
CA ALA A 117 -6.76 0.99 -1.52
C ALA A 117 -6.85 1.33 -3.01
N LEU A 118 -6.24 0.47 -3.84
CA LEU A 118 -6.37 0.51 -5.28
C LEU A 118 -7.54 -0.39 -5.67
N VAL A 119 -8.54 0.18 -6.33
CA VAL A 119 -9.75 -0.51 -6.81
C VAL A 119 -9.98 -0.16 -8.28
N GLU A 120 -10.84 -0.91 -8.95
CA GLU A 120 -11.23 -0.53 -10.30
C GLU A 120 -12.13 0.71 -10.32
N TRP A 121 -12.05 1.51 -11.39
CA TRP A 121 -12.84 2.74 -11.56
C TRP A 121 -14.36 2.51 -11.42
N HIS A 122 -14.87 1.42 -11.99
CA HIS A 122 -16.30 1.10 -11.93
C HIS A 122 -16.72 0.77 -10.49
N ASP A 123 -15.94 -0.06 -9.79
CA ASP A 123 -16.16 -0.38 -8.39
C ASP A 123 -16.05 0.86 -7.49
N ASN A 124 -15.11 1.76 -7.75
CA ASN A 124 -15.00 3.03 -7.02
C ASN A 124 -16.28 3.88 -7.17
N ASN A 125 -16.84 3.95 -8.37
CA ASN A 125 -18.08 4.67 -8.65
C ASN A 125 -19.33 4.01 -8.08
N ASP A 126 -19.32 2.70 -7.88
CA ASP A 126 -20.42 1.98 -7.26
C ASP A 126 -20.38 2.13 -5.74
N ILE A 127 -19.20 2.00 -5.11
CA ILE A 127 -19.03 2.13 -3.66
C ILE A 127 -19.32 3.55 -3.18
N ARG A 128 -18.80 4.58 -3.87
CA ARG A 128 -19.00 6.01 -3.54
C ARG A 128 -18.69 6.33 -2.07
N ASP A 129 -19.73 6.58 -1.27
CA ASP A 129 -19.66 6.95 0.14
C ASP A 129 -20.44 6.01 1.06
N GLN A 130 -20.73 4.79 0.58
CA GLN A 130 -21.37 3.73 1.35
C GLN A 130 -20.54 3.37 2.59
N ALA A 131 -21.19 2.87 3.63
CA ALA A 131 -20.46 2.41 4.79
C ALA A 131 -19.67 1.14 4.45
N PRO A 132 -18.45 0.94 5.02
CA PRO A 132 -17.63 -0.23 4.74
C PRO A 132 -18.34 -1.57 4.95
N HIS A 133 -19.13 -1.66 6.02
CA HIS A 133 -19.89 -2.86 6.35
C HIS A 133 -21.08 -3.12 5.41
N GLU A 134 -21.51 -2.13 4.63
CA GLU A 134 -22.56 -2.29 3.62
C GLU A 134 -21.97 -2.80 2.31
N TYR A 135 -20.89 -2.18 1.84
CA TYR A 135 -20.35 -2.52 0.53
C TYR A 135 -19.41 -3.73 0.59
N ALA A 136 -18.49 -3.82 1.56
CA ALA A 136 -17.41 -4.81 1.51
C ALA A 136 -17.93 -6.25 1.38
N PRO A 137 -18.94 -6.72 2.13
CA PRO A 137 -19.49 -8.07 1.98
C PRO A 137 -20.02 -8.39 0.57
N VAL A 138 -20.57 -7.39 -0.14
CA VAL A 138 -21.07 -7.56 -1.52
C VAL A 138 -19.92 -7.82 -2.50
N TYR A 139 -18.76 -7.22 -2.26
CA TYR A 139 -17.57 -7.44 -3.06
C TYR A 139 -16.83 -8.72 -2.65
N GLU A 140 -16.80 -9.04 -1.35
CA GLU A 140 -16.26 -10.30 -0.84
C GLU A 140 -16.96 -11.50 -1.48
N SER A 141 -18.29 -11.43 -1.70
CA SER A 141 -19.06 -12.54 -2.30
C SER A 141 -18.71 -12.85 -3.75
N ARG A 142 -17.88 -12.04 -4.42
CA ARG A 142 -17.37 -12.31 -5.76
C ARG A 142 -16.23 -13.35 -5.75
N PHE A 143 -15.67 -13.66 -4.59
CA PHE A 143 -14.48 -14.48 -4.44
C PHE A 143 -14.72 -15.66 -3.48
N ASP A 144 -14.02 -16.76 -3.70
CA ASP A 144 -13.89 -17.81 -2.69
C ASP A 144 -13.01 -17.35 -1.51
N SER A 145 -13.07 -18.09 -0.40
CA SER A 145 -12.39 -17.73 0.85
C SER A 145 -10.87 -17.63 0.71
N ASP A 146 -10.25 -18.49 -0.10
CA ASP A 146 -8.80 -18.58 -0.22
C ASP A 146 -8.26 -17.44 -1.09
N THR A 147 -8.96 -17.17 -2.19
CA THR A 147 -8.69 -16.03 -3.06
C THR A 147 -8.85 -14.72 -2.30
N LEU A 148 -9.92 -14.56 -1.54
CA LEU A 148 -10.17 -13.37 -0.74
C LEU A 148 -9.12 -13.20 0.37
N ALA A 149 -8.78 -14.26 1.10
CA ALA A 149 -7.78 -14.20 2.17
C ALA A 149 -6.41 -13.75 1.63
N ARG A 150 -5.98 -14.31 0.49
CA ARG A 150 -4.74 -13.88 -0.20
C ARG A 150 -4.82 -12.43 -0.67
N MET A 151 -5.96 -12.02 -1.23
CA MET A 151 -6.15 -10.63 -1.67
C MET A 151 -6.04 -9.67 -0.47
N TYR A 152 -6.65 -10.00 0.66
CA TYR A 152 -6.58 -9.21 1.88
C TYR A 152 -5.17 -9.17 2.46
N GLU A 153 -4.43 -10.28 2.40
CA GLU A 153 -3.01 -10.30 2.77
C GLU A 153 -2.22 -9.27 1.94
N PHE A 154 -2.30 -9.34 0.61
CA PHE A 154 -1.61 -8.39 -0.27
C PHE A 154 -2.00 -6.94 0.02
N HIS A 155 -3.30 -6.66 0.21
CA HIS A 155 -3.81 -5.31 0.48
C HIS A 155 -3.66 -4.87 1.95
N ALA A 156 -2.96 -5.67 2.76
CA ALA A 156 -2.71 -5.43 4.18
C ALA A 156 -3.99 -5.26 5.01
N LEU A 157 -5.07 -5.91 4.61
CA LEU A 157 -6.38 -5.84 5.26
C LEU A 157 -6.52 -6.94 6.33
N PRO A 158 -6.82 -6.59 7.59
CA PRO A 158 -7.33 -7.56 8.56
C PRO A 158 -8.64 -8.20 8.06
N GLN A 159 -8.93 -9.42 8.52
CA GLN A 159 -10.26 -10.00 8.29
C GLN A 159 -11.34 -9.12 8.94
N ARG A 160 -12.48 -8.96 8.25
CA ARG A 160 -13.62 -8.13 8.72
C ARG A 160 -13.19 -6.70 9.10
N TRP A 161 -12.19 -6.15 8.40
CA TRP A 161 -11.66 -4.82 8.64
C TRP A 161 -12.76 -3.73 8.65
N TYR A 162 -13.85 -3.93 7.90
CA TYR A 162 -15.00 -3.03 7.81
C TYR A 162 -15.86 -2.95 9.09
N GLU A 163 -15.61 -3.82 10.06
CA GLU A 163 -16.26 -3.80 11.39
C GLU A 163 -15.37 -3.20 12.47
N MET A 164 -14.09 -2.96 12.17
CA MET A 164 -13.15 -2.41 13.14
C MET A 164 -13.41 -0.92 13.39
N PRO A 165 -13.17 -0.44 14.62
CA PRO A 165 -13.05 0.99 14.87
C PRO A 165 -11.99 1.61 13.97
N TYR A 166 -12.28 2.77 13.39
CA TYR A 166 -11.44 3.38 12.35
C TYR A 166 -9.96 3.53 12.76
N GLU A 167 -9.71 4.01 13.98
CA GLU A 167 -8.34 4.22 14.48
C GLU A 167 -7.58 2.90 14.68
N GLU A 168 -8.26 1.86 15.16
CA GLU A 168 -7.69 0.51 15.31
C GLU A 168 -7.36 -0.09 13.96
N PHE A 169 -8.27 0.05 12.99
CA PHE A 169 -8.04 -0.35 11.61
C PHE A 169 -6.79 0.32 11.02
N LEU A 170 -6.66 1.64 11.17
CA LEU A 170 -5.50 2.37 10.66
C LEU A 170 -4.20 1.89 11.29
N ALA A 171 -4.18 1.69 12.62
CA ALA A 171 -3.01 1.22 13.34
C ALA A 171 -2.57 -0.18 12.88
N GLU A 172 -3.52 -1.12 12.77
CA GLU A 172 -3.23 -2.49 12.35
C GLU A 172 -2.84 -2.57 10.87
N ARG A 173 -3.52 -1.83 10.00
CA ARG A 173 -3.20 -1.82 8.57
C ARG A 173 -1.82 -1.25 8.30
N ARG A 174 -1.35 -0.22 9.03
CA ARG A 174 0.02 0.32 8.86
C ARG A 174 1.10 -0.73 9.10
N LYS A 175 0.97 -1.54 10.15
CA LYS A 175 1.90 -2.64 10.45
C LYS A 175 1.90 -3.67 9.32
N ARG A 176 0.71 -4.06 8.85
CA ARG A 176 0.57 -5.02 7.74
C ARG A 176 1.12 -4.47 6.42
N MET A 177 0.90 -3.19 6.13
CA MET A 177 1.45 -2.53 4.95
C MET A 177 2.99 -2.53 4.98
N ALA A 178 3.59 -2.24 6.13
CA ALA A 178 5.05 -2.33 6.30
C ALA A 178 5.57 -3.75 6.04
N ALA A 179 4.87 -4.78 6.50
CA ALA A 179 5.22 -6.18 6.22
C ALA A 179 5.14 -6.52 4.72
N ILE A 180 4.13 -6.01 4.00
CA ILE A 180 4.03 -6.21 2.54
C ILE A 180 5.14 -5.47 1.79
N ILE A 181 5.49 -4.24 2.21
CA ILE A 181 6.62 -3.52 1.64
C ILE A 181 7.92 -4.31 1.83
N ARG A 182 8.16 -4.81 3.05
CA ARG A 182 9.32 -5.65 3.36
C ARG A 182 9.36 -6.90 2.49
N ARG A 183 8.24 -7.62 2.36
CA ARG A 183 8.14 -8.80 1.49
C ARG A 183 8.44 -8.47 0.03
N GLY A 184 7.95 -7.33 -0.47
CA GLY A 184 8.26 -6.86 -1.82
C GLY A 184 9.75 -6.54 -2.00
N PHE A 185 10.39 -5.92 -1.00
CA PHE A 185 11.83 -5.66 -0.99
C PHE A 185 12.65 -6.96 -1.00
N GLU A 186 12.34 -7.89 -0.10
CA GLU A 186 13.03 -9.19 0.01
C GLU A 186 12.88 -10.04 -1.27
N HIS A 187 11.75 -9.93 -1.97
CA HIS A 187 11.55 -10.61 -3.25
C HIS A 187 12.54 -10.15 -4.33
N LEU A 188 12.99 -8.89 -4.30
CA LEU A 188 13.99 -8.38 -5.24
C LEU A 188 15.40 -8.93 -4.96
N SER A 189 15.70 -9.31 -3.71
CA SER A 189 17.00 -9.83 -3.29
C SER A 189 17.14 -11.34 -3.45
N ALA A 190 16.06 -12.04 -3.82
CA ALA A 190 16.05 -13.49 -3.98
C ALA A 190 16.56 -13.98 -5.36
N HIS A 191 17.00 -13.05 -6.23
CA HIS A 191 17.45 -13.27 -7.60
C HIS A 191 18.72 -12.46 -7.88
#